data_AF-A0AAF0J3A1-F1
#
_entry.id   AF-A0AAF0J3A1-F1
#
_cell.length_a   1.000
_cell.length_b   1.000
_cell.length_c   1.000
_cell.angle_alpha   90.00
_cell.angle_beta   90.00
_cell.angle_gamma   90.00
#
_symmetry.space_group_name_H-M   'P 1'
#
loop_
_entity.id
_entity.type
_entity.pdbx_description
1 polymer ?
#
loop_
_entity_poly.entity_id
_entity_poly.type
_entity_poly.pdbx_seq_one_letter_code
_entity_poly.pdbx_strand_id
1 'polypeptide(L)'
;MYHSPLSVSVLIHTVFSIGLIGIVAKLVRWSENDKYFGTISLLLYFGSLLMYVSVSIPNMRALAKPDEPMIVNRAVFDAEAYRKVENYKFQPLSFHETGSVVQVIGATNVIITAMLAGVLLMQLGEWYAIRLDHIAENKQRQESIAKLDAHRNDDKKRS
;
A
#
# COMPACT_ATOMS: atom_id res chain seq x y z
N MET A 1 -36.69 -0.03 6.86
CA MET A 1 -35.43 -0.76 7.16
C MET A 1 -34.48 -0.55 5.98
N TYR A 2 -33.53 0.36 6.11
CA TYR A 2 -32.56 0.68 5.05
C TYR A 2 -31.52 -0.44 5.02
N HIS A 3 -31.66 -1.36 4.07
CA HIS A 3 -30.61 -2.34 3.80
C HIS A 3 -29.37 -1.55 3.39
N SER A 4 -28.39 -1.43 4.30
CA SER A 4 -27.04 -1.04 3.92
C SER A 4 -26.69 -1.88 2.69
N PRO A 5 -26.51 -1.29 1.50
CA PRO A 5 -26.36 -2.06 0.29
C PRO A 5 -25.18 -3.01 0.50
N LEU A 6 -25.43 -4.30 0.26
CA LEU A 6 -24.51 -5.43 0.45
C LEU A 6 -23.06 -5.06 0.04
N SER A 7 -22.95 -4.24 -1.00
CA SER A 7 -21.75 -3.63 -1.56
C SER A 7 -20.77 -3.03 -0.54
N VAL A 8 -21.21 -2.32 0.51
CA VAL A 8 -20.25 -1.69 1.45
C VAL A 8 -19.60 -2.72 2.36
N SER A 9 -20.39 -3.67 2.87
CA SER A 9 -19.85 -4.76 3.68
C SER A 9 -18.97 -5.68 2.83
N VAL A 10 -19.41 -6.00 1.61
CA VAL A 10 -18.65 -6.80 0.65
C VAL A 10 -17.35 -6.11 0.25
N LEU A 11 -17.33 -4.79 0.07
CA LEU A 11 -16.11 -4.05 -0.27
C LEU A 11 -15.09 -4.17 0.87
N ILE A 12 -15.50 -3.96 2.12
CA ILE A 12 -14.59 -4.06 3.27
C ILE A 12 -14.04 -5.48 3.39
N HIS A 13 -14.90 -6.51 3.34
CA HIS A 13 -14.45 -7.90 3.44
C HIS A 13 -13.59 -8.33 2.24
N THR A 14 -13.86 -7.82 1.04
CA THR A 14 -13.04 -8.08 -0.15
C THR A 14 -11.67 -7.43 -0.03
N VAL A 15 -11.58 -6.17 0.40
CA VAL A 15 -10.29 -5.49 0.63
C VAL A 15 -9.50 -6.21 1.72
N PHE A 16 -10.16 -6.62 2.81
CA PHE A 16 -9.53 -7.41 3.88
C PHE A 16 -9.02 -8.77 3.37
N SER A 17 -9.82 -9.46 2.56
CA SER A 17 -9.47 -10.78 2.02
C SER A 17 -8.32 -10.70 1.02
N ILE A 18 -8.35 -9.73 0.11
CA ILE A 18 -7.24 -9.47 -0.82
C ILE A 18 -5.98 -9.06 -0.04
N GLY A 19 -6.14 -8.26 1.02
CA GLY A 19 -5.03 -7.89 1.88
C GLY A 19 -4.37 -9.06 2.59
N LEU A 20 -5.19 -9.93 3.16
CA LEU A 20 -4.75 -11.14 3.81
C LEU A 20 -4.07 -12.11 2.82
N ILE A 21 -4.66 -12.29 1.63
CA ILE A 21 -4.09 -13.12 0.57
C ILE A 21 -2.75 -12.57 0.10
N GLY A 22 -2.62 -11.25 -0.08
CA GLY A 22 -1.36 -10.61 -0.47
C GLY A 22 -0.25 -10.83 0.56
N ILE A 23 -0.58 -10.76 1.85
CA ILE A 23 0.36 -11.05 2.95
C ILE A 23 0.74 -12.54 2.95
N VAL A 24 -0.23 -13.45 2.86
CA VAL A 24 0.02 -14.89 2.83
C VAL A 24 0.84 -15.30 1.61
N ALA A 25 0.51 -14.79 0.42
CA ALA A 25 1.24 -15.06 -0.81
C ALA A 25 2.71 -14.58 -0.73
N LYS A 26 2.95 -13.42 -0.10
CA LYS A 26 4.31 -12.90 0.08
C LYS A 26 5.09 -13.65 1.18
N LEU A 27 4.42 -14.09 2.24
CA LEU A 27 5.03 -14.91 3.30
C LEU A 27 5.49 -16.29 2.81
N VAL A 28 4.79 -16.90 1.85
CA VAL A 28 5.14 -18.23 1.31
C VAL A 28 6.44 -18.22 0.49
N ARG A 29 6.88 -17.06 -0.01
CA ARG A 29 7.96 -16.97 -1.01
C ARG A 29 9.25 -16.32 -0.48
N TRP A 30 9.51 -16.44 0.82
CA TRP A 30 10.67 -15.84 1.51
C TRP A 30 12.01 -16.09 0.80
N SER A 31 12.58 -15.02 0.22
CA SER A 31 13.99 -14.94 -0.16
C SER A 31 14.72 -13.93 0.72
N GLU A 32 16.04 -14.06 0.89
CA GLU A 32 16.84 -13.24 1.82
C GLU A 32 16.77 -11.73 1.55
N ASN A 33 16.66 -11.31 0.28
CA ASN A 33 16.50 -9.90 -0.11
C ASN A 33 15.07 -9.35 0.08
N ASP A 34 14.05 -10.21 0.10
CA ASP A 34 12.64 -9.81 0.13
C ASP A 34 12.15 -9.42 1.54
N LYS A 35 12.95 -9.75 2.58
CA LYS A 35 12.56 -9.54 3.99
C LYS A 35 12.24 -8.09 4.35
N TYR A 36 13.04 -7.13 3.88
CA TYR A 36 12.87 -5.72 4.24
C TYR A 36 12.25 -4.89 3.12
N PHE A 37 12.82 -4.94 1.91
CA PHE A 37 12.32 -4.17 0.76
C PHE A 37 10.91 -4.62 0.35
N GLY A 38 10.67 -5.93 0.37
CA GLY A 38 9.39 -6.52 0.04
C GLY A 38 8.30 -6.26 1.07
N THR A 39 8.61 -6.46 2.35
CA THR A 39 7.62 -6.28 3.43
C THR A 39 7.23 -4.81 3.59
N ILE A 40 8.18 -3.88 3.53
CA ILE A 40 7.91 -2.45 3.69
C ILE A 40 7.10 -1.91 2.50
N SER A 41 7.46 -2.28 1.27
CA SER A 41 6.68 -1.89 0.08
C SER A 41 5.24 -2.41 0.14
N LEU A 42 5.04 -3.63 0.66
CA LEU A 42 3.70 -4.19 0.86
C LEU A 42 2.88 -3.37 1.89
N LEU A 43 3.48 -3.02 3.02
CA LEU A 43 2.84 -2.20 4.05
C LEU A 43 2.49 -0.80 3.54
N LEU A 44 3.40 -0.15 2.80
CA LEU A 44 3.16 1.15 2.19
C LEU A 44 2.00 1.08 1.18
N TYR A 45 1.95 0.02 0.36
CA TYR A 45 0.87 -0.19 -0.59
C TYR A 45 -0.48 -0.37 0.13
N PHE A 46 -0.55 -1.26 1.12
CA PHE A 46 -1.81 -1.46 1.87
C PHE A 46 -2.24 -0.24 2.66
N GLY A 47 -1.30 0.47 3.28
CA GLY A 47 -1.61 1.72 3.96
C GLY A 47 -2.20 2.77 3.00
N SER A 48 -1.66 2.88 1.78
CA SER A 48 -2.20 3.77 0.76
C SER A 48 -3.62 3.37 0.31
N LEU A 49 -3.87 2.05 0.14
CA LEU A 49 -5.18 1.52 -0.22
C LEU A 49 -6.21 1.78 0.89
N LEU A 50 -5.84 1.54 2.15
CA LEU A 50 -6.71 1.79 3.30
C LEU A 50 -7.03 3.28 3.44
N MET A 51 -6.06 4.17 3.26
CA MET A 51 -6.30 5.62 3.25
C MET A 51 -7.29 6.01 2.15
N TYR A 52 -7.16 5.44 0.95
CA TYR A 52 -8.08 5.70 -0.14
C TYR A 52 -9.52 5.29 0.19
N VAL A 53 -9.70 4.06 0.68
CA VAL A 53 -11.03 3.50 0.98
C VAL A 53 -11.67 4.14 2.20
N SER A 54 -10.90 4.40 3.26
CA SER A 54 -11.42 4.88 4.55
C SER A 54 -11.58 6.39 4.63
N VAL A 55 -10.80 7.16 3.87
CA VAL A 55 -10.83 8.63 3.94
C VAL A 55 -11.28 9.24 2.62
N SER A 56 -10.63 8.87 1.51
CA SER A 56 -10.88 9.52 0.21
C SER A 56 -12.30 9.25 -0.31
N ILE A 57 -12.75 8.00 -0.30
CA ILE A 57 -14.11 7.63 -0.77
C ILE A 57 -15.22 8.29 0.07
N PRO A 58 -15.26 8.17 1.43
CA PRO A 58 -16.32 8.78 2.22
C PRO A 58 -16.39 10.30 2.06
N ASN A 59 -15.24 10.96 2.00
CA ASN A 59 -15.16 12.41 1.85
C ASN A 59 -15.67 12.90 0.49
N MET A 60 -15.28 12.23 -0.61
CA MET A 60 -15.83 12.55 -1.94
C MET A 60 -17.34 12.31 -2.00
N ARG A 61 -17.84 11.26 -1.35
CA ARG A 61 -19.28 10.99 -1.29
C ARG A 61 -20.03 12.07 -0.49
N ALA A 62 -19.45 12.58 0.59
CA ALA A 62 -20.04 13.67 1.36
C ALA A 62 -20.11 14.98 0.57
N LEU A 63 -19.14 15.27 -0.30
CA LEU A 63 -19.21 16.41 -1.22
C LEU A 63 -20.29 16.24 -2.29
N ALA A 64 -20.46 15.02 -2.81
CA ALA A 64 -21.45 14.74 -3.85
C ALA A 64 -22.90 14.71 -3.31
N LYS A 65 -23.07 14.30 -2.04
CA LYS A 65 -24.36 14.12 -1.37
C LYS A 65 -24.33 14.76 0.02
N PRO A 66 -24.28 16.10 0.10
CA PRO A 66 -24.10 16.82 1.35
C PRO A 66 -25.33 16.78 2.27
N ASP A 67 -26.48 16.36 1.75
CA ASP A 67 -27.78 16.26 2.41
C ASP A 67 -28.10 14.85 2.94
N GLU A 68 -27.23 13.87 2.71
CA GLU A 68 -27.44 12.50 3.20
C GLU A 68 -26.74 12.27 4.56
N PRO A 69 -27.49 12.07 5.68
CA PRO A 69 -26.91 11.97 7.01
C PRO A 69 -25.96 10.79 7.19
N MET A 70 -26.28 9.65 6.58
CA MET A 70 -25.44 8.46 6.67
C MET A 70 -24.09 8.63 5.95
N ILE A 71 -24.03 9.47 4.92
CA ILE A 71 -22.80 9.73 4.17
C ILE A 71 -21.96 10.78 4.92
N VAL A 72 -22.58 11.89 5.32
CA VAL A 72 -21.87 12.99 6.02
C VAL A 72 -21.29 12.51 7.35
N ASN A 73 -22.02 11.71 8.14
CA ASN A 73 -21.51 11.20 9.42
C ASN A 73 -20.33 10.23 9.29
N ARG A 74 -20.08 9.69 8.09
CA ARG A 74 -18.94 8.80 7.82
C ARG A 74 -17.73 9.52 7.24
N ALA A 75 -17.90 10.76 6.80
CA ALA A 75 -16.80 11.56 6.30
C ALA A 75 -15.93 12.07 7.45
N VAL A 76 -14.66 12.29 7.15
CA VAL A 76 -13.64 12.79 8.06
C VAL A 76 -13.35 14.24 7.70
N PHE A 77 -13.77 15.16 8.56
CA PHE A 77 -13.57 16.61 8.42
C PHE A 77 -13.66 17.29 9.79
N ASP A 78 -13.26 18.55 9.86
CA ASP A 78 -13.48 19.35 11.05
C ASP A 78 -14.95 19.79 11.11
N ALA A 79 -15.72 19.04 11.89
CA ALA A 79 -17.14 19.30 12.07
C ALA A 79 -17.38 20.50 12.98
N GLU A 80 -18.37 21.33 12.63
CA GLU A 80 -18.77 22.45 13.49
C GLU A 80 -19.33 21.94 14.84
N ALA A 81 -19.25 22.79 15.87
CA ALA A 81 -19.63 22.41 17.24
C ALA A 81 -21.06 21.87 17.35
N TYR A 82 -21.98 22.35 16.51
CA TYR A 82 -23.37 21.90 16.51
C TYR A 82 -23.54 20.44 16.07
N ARG A 83 -22.60 19.83 15.32
CA ARG A 83 -22.66 18.39 14.96
C ARG A 83 -22.10 17.48 16.04
N LYS A 84 -21.36 18.02 17.02
CA LYS A 84 -20.68 17.26 18.08
C LYS A 84 -21.59 16.98 19.29
N VAL A 85 -22.83 17.46 19.27
CA VAL A 85 -23.82 17.22 20.33
C VAL A 85 -24.70 16.00 20.02
N GLU A 86 -25.08 15.26 21.06
CA GLU A 86 -25.77 13.96 20.95
C GLU A 86 -27.12 14.03 20.20
N ASN A 87 -27.82 15.17 20.28
CA ASN A 87 -29.16 15.37 19.73
C ASN A 87 -29.22 16.45 18.64
N TYR A 88 -28.16 16.60 17.86
CA TYR A 88 -28.17 17.60 16.80
C TYR A 88 -29.18 17.25 15.70
N LYS A 89 -29.88 18.26 15.20
CA LYS A 89 -30.70 18.09 14.00
C LYS A 89 -29.77 18.08 12.79
N PHE A 90 -29.86 17.03 11.98
CA PHE A 90 -29.04 16.93 10.79
C PHE A 90 -29.21 18.17 9.90
N GLN A 91 -28.08 18.75 9.52
CA GLN A 91 -28.00 19.82 8.55
C GLN A 91 -27.10 19.37 7.39
N PRO A 92 -27.35 19.82 6.16
CA PRO A 92 -26.43 19.60 5.05
C PRO A 92 -25.05 20.19 5.33
N LEU A 93 -24.03 19.72 4.61
CA LEU A 93 -22.66 20.18 4.78
C LEU A 93 -22.54 21.71 4.63
N SER A 94 -22.02 22.39 5.65
CA SER A 94 -21.74 23.84 5.62
C SER A 94 -20.62 24.17 4.64
N PHE A 95 -20.52 25.43 4.19
CA PHE A 95 -19.41 25.87 3.35
C PHE A 95 -18.04 25.68 4.03
N HIS A 96 -17.97 25.94 5.34
CA HIS A 96 -16.75 25.72 6.12
C HIS A 96 -16.38 24.23 6.20
N GLU A 97 -17.37 23.37 6.46
CA GLU A 97 -17.19 21.92 6.53
C GLU A 97 -16.79 21.35 5.16
N THR A 98 -17.40 21.84 4.09
CA THR A 98 -17.05 21.50 2.70
C THR A 98 -15.59 21.84 2.40
N GLY A 99 -15.13 23.03 2.81
CA GLY A 99 -13.74 23.43 2.71
C GLY A 99 -12.79 22.49 3.47
N SER A 100 -13.16 22.11 4.70
CA SER A 100 -12.40 21.13 5.49
C SER A 100 -12.34 19.76 4.81
N VAL A 101 -13.46 19.25 4.28
CA VAL A 101 -13.50 17.97 3.56
C VAL A 101 -12.53 17.99 2.37
N VAL A 102 -12.52 19.07 1.58
CA VAL A 102 -11.61 19.22 0.42
C VAL A 102 -10.14 19.23 0.88
N GLN A 103 -9.83 19.91 1.99
CA GLN A 103 -8.47 19.92 2.56
C GLN A 103 -8.03 18.51 2.98
N VAL A 104 -8.91 17.75 3.64
CA VAL A 104 -8.62 16.36 4.04
C VAL A 104 -8.39 15.46 2.83
N ILE A 105 -9.18 15.62 1.74
CA ILE A 105 -8.96 14.89 0.48
C ILE A 105 -7.58 15.23 -0.10
N GLY A 106 -7.23 16.52 -0.16
CA GLY A 106 -5.94 16.98 -0.65
C GLY A 106 -4.76 16.39 0.13
N ALA A 107 -4.80 16.48 1.46
CA ALA A 107 -3.79 15.91 2.34
C ALA A 107 -3.69 14.38 2.17
N THR A 108 -4.83 13.68 2.08
CA THR A 108 -4.88 12.23 1.87
C THR A 108 -4.22 11.83 0.56
N ASN A 109 -4.46 12.57 -0.53
CA ASN A 109 -3.84 12.29 -1.82
C ASN A 109 -2.32 12.52 -1.81
N VAL A 110 -1.83 13.52 -1.07
CA VAL A 110 -0.38 13.73 -0.86
C VAL A 110 0.23 12.55 -0.11
N ILE A 111 -0.41 12.08 0.97
CA ILE A 111 0.04 10.92 1.75
C ILE A 111 0.06 9.66 0.88
N ILE A 112 -1.02 9.38 0.15
CA ILE A 112 -1.10 8.23 -0.78
C ILE A 112 0.03 8.30 -1.80
N THR A 113 0.26 9.47 -2.40
CA THR A 113 1.33 9.67 -3.38
C THR A 113 2.71 9.40 -2.76
N ALA A 114 2.96 9.90 -1.56
CA ALA A 114 4.23 9.66 -0.85
C ALA A 114 4.43 8.17 -0.53
N MET A 115 3.37 7.48 -0.09
CA MET A 115 3.42 6.03 0.18
C MET A 115 3.70 5.24 -1.10
N LEU A 116 3.01 5.55 -2.20
CA LEU A 116 3.23 4.91 -3.50
C LEU A 116 4.61 5.21 -4.07
N ALA A 117 5.13 6.43 -3.91
CA ALA A 117 6.51 6.75 -4.25
C ALA A 117 7.49 5.91 -3.43
N GLY A 118 7.22 5.70 -2.14
CA GLY A 118 7.98 4.78 -1.29
C GLY A 118 7.94 3.33 -1.79
N VAL A 119 6.79 2.86 -2.28
CA VAL A 119 6.68 1.53 -2.93
C VAL A 119 7.61 1.44 -4.13
N LEU A 120 7.58 2.44 -5.02
CA LEU A 120 8.44 2.46 -6.21
C LEU A 120 9.93 2.48 -5.84
N LEU A 121 10.31 3.31 -4.87
CA LEU A 121 11.70 3.36 -4.38
C LEU A 121 12.16 2.00 -3.83
N MET A 122 11.30 1.32 -3.07
CA MET A 122 11.61 0.00 -2.53
C MET A 122 11.72 -1.07 -3.62
N GLN A 123 10.83 -1.05 -4.62
CA GLN A 123 10.90 -1.97 -5.77
C GLN A 123 12.18 -1.77 -6.60
N LEU A 124 12.58 -0.51 -6.81
CA LEU A 124 13.84 -0.19 -7.48
C LEU A 124 15.05 -0.61 -6.64
N GLY A 125 14.98 -0.46 -5.32
CA GLY A 125 16.01 -0.92 -4.38
C GLY A 125 16.18 -2.44 -4.42
N GLU A 126 15.08 -3.19 -4.41
CA GLU A 126 15.10 -4.66 -4.53
C GLU A 126 15.72 -5.10 -5.86
N TRP A 127 15.32 -4.48 -6.97
CA TRP A 127 15.91 -4.76 -8.28
C TRP A 127 17.42 -4.50 -8.31
N TYR A 128 17.87 -3.40 -7.72
CA TYR A 128 19.30 -3.07 -7.66
C TYR A 128 20.09 -4.05 -6.79
N ALA A 129 19.54 -4.46 -5.64
CA ALA A 129 20.15 -5.45 -4.76
C ALA A 129 20.32 -6.80 -5.46
N ILE A 130 19.23 -7.31 -6.07
CA ILE A 130 19.25 -8.55 -6.85
C ILE A 130 20.27 -8.46 -7.99
N ARG A 131 20.36 -7.31 -8.66
CA ARG A 131 21.32 -7.11 -9.75
C ARG A 131 22.76 -7.21 -9.27
N LEU A 132 23.08 -6.69 -8.09
CA LEU A 132 24.42 -6.73 -7.52
C LEU A 132 24.80 -8.17 -7.13
N ASP A 133 23.88 -8.91 -6.53
CA ASP A 133 24.08 -10.32 -6.15
C ASP A 133 24.35 -11.18 -7.38
N HIS A 134 23.59 -11.00 -8.47
CA HIS A 134 23.84 -11.71 -9.73
C HIS A 134 25.21 -11.39 -10.33
N ILE A 135 25.70 -10.16 -10.20
CA ILE A 135 27.04 -9.80 -10.67
C ILE A 135 28.10 -10.49 -9.80
N ALA A 136 27.90 -10.57 -8.49
CA ALA A 136 28.82 -11.25 -7.57
C ALA A 136 28.85 -12.78 -7.79
N GLU A 137 27.68 -13.43 -7.91
CA GLU A 137 27.58 -14.87 -8.16
C GLU A 137 28.25 -15.26 -9.49
N ASN A 138 28.06 -14.47 -10.54
CA ASN A 138 28.67 -14.73 -11.85
C ASN A 138 30.20 -14.65 -11.81
N LYS A 139 30.76 -13.72 -11.01
CA LYS A 139 32.22 -13.65 -10.79
C LYS A 139 32.72 -14.90 -10.07
N GLN A 140 32.05 -15.32 -9.00
CA GLN A 140 32.41 -16.54 -8.27
C GLN A 140 32.31 -17.80 -9.14
N ARG A 141 31.26 -17.92 -9.97
CA ARG A 141 31.12 -19.01 -10.94
C ARG A 141 32.30 -19.03 -11.92
N GLN A 142 32.68 -17.89 -12.48
CA GLN A 142 33.83 -17.81 -13.40
C GLN A 142 35.14 -18.21 -12.72
N GLU A 143 35.38 -17.76 -11.48
CA GLU A 143 36.56 -18.15 -10.71
C GLU A 143 36.59 -19.66 -10.42
N SER A 144 35.45 -20.26 -10.09
CA SER A 144 35.36 -21.71 -9.85
C SER A 144 35.64 -22.52 -11.12
N ILE A 145 35.11 -22.11 -12.27
CA ILE A 145 35.36 -22.77 -13.56
C ILE A 145 36.83 -22.64 -13.95
N ALA A 146 37.43 -21.46 -13.79
CA ALA A 146 38.85 -21.24 -14.08
C ALA A 146 39.77 -22.12 -13.20
N LYS A 147 39.44 -22.29 -11.91
CA LYS A 147 40.18 -23.19 -10.99
C LYS A 147 40.04 -24.66 -11.39
N LEU A 148 38.84 -25.08 -11.80
CA LEU A 148 38.59 -26.45 -12.27
C LEU A 148 39.34 -26.76 -13.58
N ASP A 149 39.36 -25.82 -14.52
CA ASP A 149 40.11 -25.97 -15.77
C ASP A 149 41.64 -25.98 -15.55
N ALA A 150 42.14 -25.17 -14.60
CA ALA A 150 43.55 -25.19 -14.21
C ALA A 150 43.94 -26.55 -13.60
N HIS A 151 43.14 -27.07 -12.66
CA HIS A 151 43.36 -28.40 -12.07
C HIS A 151 43.34 -29.51 -13.13
N ARG A 152 42.37 -29.50 -14.05
CA ARG A 152 42.28 -30.49 -15.14
C ARG A 152 43.49 -30.47 -16.07
N ASN A 153 44.05 -29.29 -16.32
CA ASN A 153 45.24 -29.15 -17.16
C ASN A 153 46.53 -29.61 -16.47
N ASP A 154 46.64 -29.41 -15.15
CA ASP A 154 47.77 -29.91 -14.35
C ASP A 154 47.78 -31.45 -14.27
N ASP A 155 46.62 -32.08 -14.12
CA ASP A 155 46.50 -33.55 -14.12
C ASP A 155 46.92 -34.15 -15.47
N LYS A 156 46.54 -33.52 -16.59
CA LYS A 156 46.98 -33.92 -17.94
C LYS A 156 48.48 -33.81 -18.17
N LYS A 157 49.18 -32.89 -17.48
CA LYS A 157 50.63 -32.71 -17.60
C LYS A 157 51.42 -33.73 -16.78
N ARG A 158 50.79 -34.39 -15.81
CA ARG A 158 51.41 -35.37 -14.90
C ARG A 158 51.21 -36.82 -15.35
N SER A 159 50.29 -37.08 -16.28
CA SER A 159 50.10 -38.35 -16.99
C SER A 159 50.99 -38.43 -18.23
#